data_AF-N8SFR7-F1
#
_entry.id   AF-N8SFR7-F1
#
_cell.length_a   1.000
_cell.length_b   1.000
_cell.length_c   1.000
_cell.angle_alpha   90.00
_cell.angle_beta   90.00
_cell.angle_gamma   90.00
#
_symmetry.space_group_name_H-M   'P 1'
#
loop_
_entity.id
_entity.type
_entity.pdbx_description
1 polymer ?
#
loop_
_entity_poly.entity_id
_entity_poly.type
_entity_poly.pdbx_seq_one_letter_code
_entity_poly.pdbx_strand_id
1 'polypeptide(L)'
;MRRSEKSKDTKARLAPKQKISYEKKPDPAITEYAVQSLNWLRQAEFLMSAPKLALCVEDSGYEIAFAGRSNAGKSSAINALTNKKQLARASKKPGRTQMINFFSLGNPDQRLVDLPGYGYAAVPEDMKRVWQKELENYLIHRKSLQGLVLLMDIRHPLQHFDMMMLEWAYSRHLFVHILLTKADKLNRGPANKVLLEVKQQLKKMKLDFSIQLFSSLNKLGLEELASVMAGRLHFTLDQELEFDVDAIPEASNEDAEE
;
A
#
# COMPACT_ATOMS: atom_id res chain seq x y z
N MET A 1 -34.28 -73.10 -26.56
CA MET A 1 -32.88 -73.45 -26.25
C MET A 1 -31.95 -72.67 -27.17
N ARG A 2 -31.23 -71.66 -26.64
CA ARG A 2 -29.80 -71.35 -26.85
C ARG A 2 -29.53 -69.90 -26.43
N ARG A 3 -28.71 -69.77 -25.38
CA ARG A 3 -28.14 -68.54 -24.84
C ARG A 3 -27.10 -67.97 -25.80
N SER A 4 -26.95 -66.65 -25.81
CA SER A 4 -25.68 -66.01 -26.15
C SER A 4 -25.39 -64.90 -25.14
N GLU A 5 -24.38 -65.15 -24.30
CA GLU A 5 -23.70 -64.17 -23.45
C GLU A 5 -22.90 -63.18 -24.31
N LYS A 6 -22.79 -61.93 -23.84
CA LYS A 6 -21.74 -60.90 -24.06
C LYS A 6 -22.26 -59.59 -23.43
N SER A 7 -21.55 -58.77 -22.69
CA SER A 7 -20.17 -58.76 -22.18
C SER A 7 -20.18 -57.85 -20.94
N LYS A 8 -19.43 -58.21 -19.90
CA LYS A 8 -19.11 -57.32 -18.78
C LYS A 8 -18.01 -56.37 -19.25
N ASP A 9 -18.22 -55.06 -19.15
CA ASP A 9 -17.11 -54.11 -19.22
C ASP A 9 -17.25 -52.96 -18.22
N THR A 10 -16.64 -53.20 -17.06
CA THR A 10 -15.61 -52.36 -16.43
C THR A 10 -15.87 -50.84 -16.36
N LYS A 11 -16.62 -50.40 -15.33
CA LYS A 11 -16.51 -49.04 -14.80
C LYS A 11 -15.11 -48.85 -14.22
N ALA A 12 -14.19 -48.30 -15.01
CA ALA A 12 -12.91 -47.80 -14.51
C ALA A 12 -13.18 -46.70 -13.47
N ARG A 13 -12.93 -47.00 -12.19
CA ARG A 13 -12.86 -46.01 -11.11
C ARG A 13 -11.66 -45.11 -11.42
N LEU A 14 -11.93 -43.94 -12.02
CA LEU A 14 -10.97 -42.84 -12.06
C LEU A 14 -10.66 -42.44 -10.61
N ALA A 15 -9.42 -42.67 -10.20
CA ALA A 15 -8.91 -42.20 -8.91
C ALA A 15 -9.11 -40.67 -8.79
N PRO A 16 -9.45 -40.15 -7.59
CA PRO A 16 -9.67 -38.72 -7.42
C PRO A 16 -8.36 -37.97 -7.74
N LYS A 17 -8.43 -37.07 -8.74
CA LYS A 17 -7.34 -36.15 -9.06
C LYS A 17 -7.12 -35.25 -7.84
N GLN A 18 -6.07 -35.52 -7.05
CA GLN A 18 -5.63 -34.61 -6.00
C GLN A 18 -5.30 -33.26 -6.65
N LYS A 19 -6.00 -32.21 -6.22
CA LYS A 19 -5.62 -30.83 -6.54
C LYS A 19 -4.28 -30.58 -5.84
N ILE A 20 -3.20 -30.57 -6.61
CA ILE A 20 -1.90 -30.08 -6.14
C ILE A 20 -2.06 -28.56 -5.98
N SER A 21 -2.33 -28.10 -4.76
CA SER A 21 -2.23 -26.68 -4.43
C SER A 21 -0.77 -26.37 -4.16
N TYR A 22 -0.13 -25.69 -5.10
CA TYR A 22 1.17 -25.06 -4.87
C TYR A 22 0.95 -23.86 -3.94
N GLU A 23 0.91 -24.10 -2.62
CA GLU A 23 1.09 -23.02 -1.65
C GLU A 23 2.56 -22.65 -1.64
N LYS A 24 2.87 -21.54 -2.32
CA LYS A 24 4.20 -20.92 -2.26
C LYS A 24 4.40 -20.46 -0.81
N LYS A 25 5.13 -21.24 0.00
CA LYS A 25 5.52 -20.82 1.35
C LYS A 25 6.34 -19.55 1.21
N PRO A 26 5.92 -18.42 1.81
CA PRO A 26 6.70 -17.19 1.77
C PRO A 26 8.02 -17.41 2.51
N ASP A 27 9.05 -16.69 2.08
CA ASP A 27 10.35 -16.67 2.75
C ASP A 27 10.15 -16.17 4.21
N PRO A 28 10.69 -16.88 5.21
CA PRO A 28 10.62 -16.45 6.60
C PRO A 28 11.11 -15.01 6.82
N ALA A 29 12.16 -14.57 6.13
CA ALA A 29 12.71 -13.22 6.26
C ALA A 29 11.77 -12.15 5.70
N ILE A 30 11.10 -12.43 4.58
CA ILE A 30 10.07 -11.55 4.00
C ILE A 30 8.88 -11.42 4.97
N THR A 31 8.53 -12.52 5.63
CA THR A 31 7.44 -12.56 6.60
C THR A 31 7.79 -11.76 7.85
N GLU A 32 9.02 -11.90 8.36
CA GLU A 32 9.52 -11.12 9.50
C GLU A 32 9.55 -9.63 9.20
N TYR A 33 10.13 -9.21 8.07
CA TYR A 33 10.17 -7.80 7.67
C TYR A 33 8.76 -7.19 7.62
N ALA A 34 7.79 -7.91 7.03
CA ALA A 34 6.42 -7.42 6.93
C ALA A 34 5.74 -7.27 8.30
N VAL A 35 5.94 -8.23 9.21
CA VAL A 35 5.39 -8.20 10.58
C VAL A 35 6.02 -7.07 11.39
N GLN A 36 7.34 -6.92 11.36
CA GLN A 36 8.04 -5.87 12.09
C GLN A 36 7.70 -4.48 11.56
N SER A 37 7.63 -4.33 10.24
CA SER A 37 7.15 -3.11 9.58
C SER A 37 5.75 -2.71 10.07
N LEU A 38 4.84 -3.68 10.16
CA LEU A 38 3.49 -3.43 10.65
C LEU A 38 3.48 -3.04 12.14
N ASN A 39 4.31 -3.67 12.97
CA ASN A 39 4.44 -3.31 14.38
C ASN A 39 5.01 -1.90 14.57
N TRP A 40 6.06 -1.55 13.82
CA TRP A 40 6.66 -0.22 13.82
C TRP A 40 5.64 0.87 13.45
N LEU A 41 4.80 0.66 12.43
CA LEU A 41 3.74 1.59 12.06
C LEU A 41 2.69 1.81 13.16
N ARG A 42 2.58 0.93 14.17
CA ARG A 42 1.68 1.15 15.33
C ARG A 42 2.19 2.22 16.29
N GLN A 43 3.46 2.59 16.20
CA GLN A 43 4.04 3.73 16.92
C GLN A 43 3.51 5.07 16.40
N ALA A 44 2.73 5.10 15.29
CA ALA A 44 2.26 6.32 14.66
C ALA A 44 1.47 7.26 15.60
N GLU A 45 1.93 8.47 15.84
CA GLU A 45 1.26 9.47 16.68
C GLU A 45 0.88 10.72 15.90
N PHE A 46 -0.18 11.41 16.32
CA PHE A 46 -0.57 12.66 15.67
C PHE A 46 0.48 13.73 15.96
N LEU A 47 1.02 14.31 14.89
CA LEU A 47 2.02 15.37 14.97
C LEU A 47 1.35 16.75 14.83
N MET A 48 0.72 17.01 13.68
CA MET A 48 0.02 18.27 13.45
C MET A 48 -0.96 18.20 12.28
N SER A 49 -1.79 19.24 12.14
CA SER A 49 -2.63 19.49 10.96
C SER A 49 -2.25 20.83 10.33
N ALA A 50 -1.98 20.84 9.03
CA ALA A 50 -1.63 22.04 8.27
C ALA A 50 -2.76 22.42 7.28
N PRO A 51 -3.22 23.69 7.24
CA PRO A 51 -4.24 24.12 6.28
C PRO A 51 -3.69 24.43 4.89
N LYS A 52 -2.36 24.61 4.77
CA LYS A 52 -1.63 24.97 3.55
C LYS A 52 -0.25 24.35 3.58
N LEU A 53 0.35 24.15 2.40
CA LEU A 53 1.71 23.60 2.28
C LEU A 53 2.78 24.42 2.99
N ALA A 54 2.67 25.74 2.92
CA ALA A 54 3.61 26.64 3.59
C ALA A 54 3.60 26.53 5.12
N LEU A 55 2.59 25.89 5.70
CA LEU A 55 2.43 25.68 7.14
C LEU A 55 2.62 24.20 7.53
N CYS A 56 3.16 23.38 6.62
CA CYS A 56 3.52 22.01 6.91
C CYS A 56 4.80 21.93 7.75
N VAL A 57 5.03 20.75 8.31
CA VAL A 57 6.33 20.39 8.88
C VAL A 57 7.45 20.60 7.86
N GLU A 58 8.66 20.83 8.38
CA GLU A 58 9.86 21.00 7.57
C GLU A 58 9.99 19.90 6.50
N ASP A 59 10.48 20.29 5.31
CA ASP A 59 10.65 19.40 4.17
C ASP A 59 11.95 18.59 4.28
N SER A 60 12.03 17.77 5.33
CA SER A 60 13.17 16.93 5.69
C SER A 60 12.73 15.50 6.04
N GLY A 61 13.65 14.52 5.98
CA GLY A 61 13.34 13.12 6.29
C GLY A 61 12.51 12.41 5.21
N TYR A 62 11.71 11.44 5.62
CA TYR A 62 10.97 10.52 4.75
C TYR A 62 9.49 10.51 5.10
N GLU A 63 8.64 10.76 4.11
CA GLU A 63 7.19 10.70 4.29
C GLU A 63 6.49 9.92 3.19
N ILE A 64 5.40 9.25 3.58
CA ILE A 64 4.44 8.63 2.67
C ILE A 64 3.11 9.32 2.82
N ALA A 65 2.58 9.76 1.68
CA ALA A 65 1.27 10.37 1.63
C ALA A 65 0.18 9.36 1.29
N PHE A 66 -0.98 9.49 1.93
CA PHE A 66 -2.20 8.79 1.63
C PHE A 66 -3.14 9.74 0.92
N ALA A 67 -3.54 9.42 -0.29
CA ALA A 67 -4.55 10.18 -1.03
C ALA A 67 -5.68 9.27 -1.52
N GLY A 68 -6.84 9.85 -1.72
CA GLY A 68 -7.98 9.12 -2.26
C GLY A 68 -9.23 9.98 -2.24
N ARG A 69 -10.24 9.54 -2.98
CA ARG A 69 -11.55 10.18 -2.97
C ARG A 69 -12.12 10.23 -1.54
N SER A 70 -12.98 11.20 -1.28
CA SER A 70 -13.77 11.17 -0.04
C SER A 70 -14.52 9.84 0.08
N ASN A 71 -14.49 9.24 1.28
CA ASN A 71 -15.03 7.91 1.57
C ASN A 71 -14.35 6.73 0.83
N ALA A 72 -13.20 6.91 0.17
CA ALA A 72 -12.40 5.81 -0.37
C ALA A 72 -11.83 4.89 0.72
N GLY A 73 -11.91 5.27 2.00
CA GLY A 73 -11.44 4.45 3.12
C GLY A 73 -10.08 4.84 3.67
N LYS A 74 -9.55 6.02 3.32
CA LYS A 74 -8.24 6.53 3.76
C LYS A 74 -8.03 6.52 5.27
N SER A 75 -8.91 7.18 6.02
CA SER A 75 -8.82 7.17 7.49
C SER A 75 -8.97 5.76 8.07
N SER A 76 -9.79 4.90 7.47
CA SER A 76 -9.93 3.50 7.88
C SER A 76 -8.67 2.67 7.60
N ALA A 77 -7.97 2.94 6.50
CA ALA A 77 -6.71 2.28 6.17
C ALA A 77 -5.61 2.68 7.14
N ILE A 78 -5.44 3.98 7.41
CA ILE A 78 -4.46 4.48 8.39
C ILE A 78 -4.74 3.88 9.77
N ASN A 79 -5.98 3.97 10.25
CA ASN A 79 -6.37 3.42 11.55
C ASN A 79 -6.15 1.90 11.66
N ALA A 80 -6.40 1.15 10.58
CA ALA A 80 -6.16 -0.30 10.55
C ALA A 80 -4.66 -0.63 10.55
N LEU A 81 -3.86 0.12 9.81
CA LEU A 81 -2.40 -0.03 9.71
C LEU A 81 -1.71 0.27 11.04
N THR A 82 -2.09 1.37 11.68
CA THR A 82 -1.50 1.82 12.94
C THR A 82 -2.15 1.17 14.16
N ASN A 83 -3.16 0.31 13.98
CA ASN A 83 -3.98 -0.28 15.04
C ASN A 83 -4.56 0.75 16.04
N LYS A 84 -4.95 1.94 15.56
CA LYS A 84 -5.54 3.02 16.37
C LYS A 84 -6.96 3.33 15.90
N LYS A 85 -7.90 3.53 16.83
CA LYS A 85 -9.33 3.74 16.47
C LYS A 85 -9.63 5.12 15.89
N GLN A 86 -8.89 6.15 16.28
CA GLN A 86 -9.21 7.56 16.00
C GLN A 86 -7.98 8.41 15.68
N LEU A 87 -6.90 7.80 15.19
CA LEU A 87 -5.69 8.53 14.79
C LEU A 87 -6.01 9.41 13.57
N ALA A 88 -6.46 8.78 12.48
CA ALA A 88 -7.02 9.49 11.35
C ALA A 88 -8.54 9.61 11.51
N ARG A 89 -9.04 10.84 11.60
CA ARG A 89 -10.48 11.10 11.75
C ARG A 89 -11.11 11.39 10.40
N ALA A 90 -12.11 10.60 10.02
CA ALA A 90 -12.94 10.92 8.87
C ALA A 90 -13.77 12.19 9.19
N SER A 91 -13.53 13.29 8.47
CA SER A 91 -14.37 14.49 8.61
C SER A 91 -15.79 14.16 8.14
N LYS A 92 -16.75 14.21 9.06
CA LYS A 92 -18.18 13.95 8.78
C LYS A 92 -18.90 15.15 8.14
N LYS A 93 -18.28 16.33 8.10
CA LYS A 93 -18.92 17.56 7.60
C LYS A 93 -18.33 17.96 6.24
N PRO A 94 -19.15 17.98 5.16
CA PRO A 94 -18.79 18.57 3.87
C PRO A 94 -18.30 20.02 4.04
N GLY A 95 -17.28 20.43 3.28
CA GLY A 95 -16.93 21.86 3.12
C GLY A 95 -16.12 22.52 4.25
N ARG A 96 -15.71 21.79 5.29
CA ARG A 96 -14.74 22.31 6.28
C ARG A 96 -13.33 22.22 5.72
N THR A 97 -12.52 23.25 5.95
CA THR A 97 -11.10 23.36 5.56
C THR A 97 -10.41 22.00 5.62
N GLN A 98 -10.01 21.49 4.46
CA GLN A 98 -9.41 20.18 4.40
C GLN A 98 -7.93 20.32 4.80
N MET A 99 -7.63 19.94 6.04
CA MET A 99 -6.26 19.98 6.55
C MET A 99 -5.46 18.77 6.03
N ILE A 100 -4.17 18.97 5.85
CA ILE A 100 -3.19 17.89 5.70
C ILE A 100 -2.80 17.45 7.11
N ASN A 101 -2.96 16.17 7.44
CA ASN A 101 -2.58 15.67 8.76
C ASN A 101 -1.26 14.90 8.69
N PHE A 102 -0.37 15.17 9.62
CA PHE A 102 0.92 14.51 9.75
C PHE A 102 0.90 13.60 10.99
N PHE A 103 1.46 12.41 10.84
CA PHE A 103 1.65 11.46 11.92
C PHE A 103 3.12 11.05 11.99
N SER A 104 3.79 11.20 13.13
CA SER A 104 5.17 10.75 13.35
C SER A 104 5.21 9.25 13.63
N LEU A 105 6.26 8.55 13.23
CA LEU A 105 6.45 7.12 13.48
C LEU A 105 7.45 6.87 14.63
N GLY A 106 7.24 7.56 15.76
CA GLY A 106 8.11 7.47 16.93
C GLY A 106 9.42 8.29 16.83
N ASN A 107 9.67 8.95 15.70
CA ASN A 107 10.82 9.81 15.47
C ASN A 107 10.45 11.02 14.58
N PRO A 108 11.28 12.08 14.53
CA PRO A 108 10.96 13.27 13.74
C PRO A 108 11.09 13.07 12.22
N ASP A 109 11.89 12.10 11.76
CA ASP A 109 12.26 11.98 10.35
C ASP A 109 11.27 11.18 9.51
N GLN A 110 10.51 10.25 10.12
CA GLN A 110 9.63 9.33 9.40
C GLN A 110 8.16 9.63 9.70
N ARG A 111 7.38 9.91 8.66
CA ARG A 111 6.00 10.40 8.82
C ARG A 111 5.01 9.79 7.83
N LEU A 112 3.79 9.61 8.31
CA LEU A 112 2.62 9.37 7.46
C LEU A 112 1.88 10.68 7.25
N VAL A 113 1.45 10.94 6.02
CA VAL A 113 0.71 12.15 5.67
C VAL A 113 -0.66 11.76 5.16
N ASP A 114 -1.72 12.19 5.85
CA ASP A 114 -3.10 12.04 5.40
C ASP A 114 -3.48 13.27 4.60
N LEU A 115 -3.45 13.11 3.27
CA LEU A 115 -3.87 14.17 2.38
C LEU A 115 -5.39 14.32 2.43
N PRO A 116 -5.87 15.55 2.25
CA PRO A 116 -7.29 15.82 2.11
C PRO A 116 -7.95 15.00 0.97
N GLY A 117 -9.26 14.73 1.11
CA GLY A 117 -9.97 13.85 0.19
C GLY A 117 -10.52 14.61 -1.03
N TYR A 118 -10.23 14.13 -2.24
CA TYR A 118 -10.74 14.75 -3.47
C TYR A 118 -12.12 14.24 -3.88
N GLY A 119 -12.69 14.87 -4.91
CA GLY A 119 -13.92 14.42 -5.57
C GLY A 119 -15.21 14.70 -4.80
N TYR A 120 -15.20 15.64 -3.84
CA TYR A 120 -16.41 16.08 -3.15
C TYR A 120 -17.27 16.95 -4.08
N ALA A 121 -18.49 16.50 -4.39
CA ALA A 121 -19.39 17.23 -5.29
C ALA A 121 -19.74 18.62 -4.74
N ALA A 122 -20.01 18.71 -3.43
CA ALA A 122 -20.53 19.90 -2.75
C ALA A 122 -19.50 21.00 -2.41
N VAL A 123 -18.27 20.94 -2.93
CA VAL A 123 -17.26 21.99 -2.72
C VAL A 123 -17.29 22.97 -3.92
N PRO A 124 -17.27 24.29 -3.67
CA PRO A 124 -17.15 25.30 -4.72
C PRO A 124 -15.97 25.05 -5.68
N GLU A 125 -16.14 25.40 -6.95
CA GLU A 125 -15.18 25.04 -8.00
C GLU A 125 -13.83 25.78 -7.85
N ASP A 126 -13.87 27.03 -7.42
CA ASP A 126 -12.72 27.85 -7.03
C ASP A 126 -11.89 27.18 -5.92
N MET A 127 -12.56 26.70 -4.88
CA MET A 127 -11.90 25.98 -3.79
C MET A 127 -11.30 24.65 -4.25
N LYS A 128 -11.97 23.93 -5.16
CA LYS A 128 -11.43 22.70 -5.79
C LYS A 128 -10.14 23.00 -6.56
N ARG A 129 -10.10 24.08 -7.35
CA ARG A 129 -8.93 24.47 -8.15
C ARG A 129 -7.73 24.85 -7.29
N VAL A 130 -7.94 25.68 -6.26
CA VAL A 130 -6.88 26.02 -5.30
C VAL A 130 -6.30 24.76 -4.67
N TRP A 131 -7.18 23.87 -4.23
CA TRP A 131 -6.77 22.63 -3.59
C TRP A 131 -6.05 21.66 -4.53
N GLN A 132 -6.49 21.54 -5.79
CA GLN A 132 -5.79 20.77 -6.82
C GLN A 132 -4.37 21.30 -7.05
N LYS A 133 -4.21 22.62 -7.16
CA LYS A 133 -2.90 23.25 -7.33
C LYS A 133 -1.98 23.01 -6.14
N GLU A 134 -2.50 23.11 -4.92
CA GLU A 134 -1.72 22.76 -3.72
C GLU A 134 -1.33 21.29 -3.71
N LEU A 135 -2.24 20.38 -4.07
CA LEU A 135 -1.95 18.95 -4.11
C LEU A 135 -0.91 18.59 -5.18
N GLU A 136 -1.04 19.17 -6.37
CA GLU A 136 -0.05 19.05 -7.45
C GLU A 136 1.32 19.55 -6.97
N ASN A 137 1.37 20.75 -6.38
CA ASN A 137 2.61 21.30 -5.82
C ASN A 137 3.23 20.39 -4.75
N TYR A 138 2.42 19.82 -3.86
CA TYR A 138 2.87 18.88 -2.84
C TYR A 138 3.54 17.65 -3.46
N LEU A 139 2.84 17.02 -4.42
CA LEU A 139 3.33 15.82 -5.08
C LEU A 139 4.58 16.10 -5.90
N ILE A 140 4.66 17.24 -6.59
CA ILE A 140 5.76 17.56 -7.51
C ILE A 140 6.97 18.13 -6.78
N HIS A 141 6.80 18.93 -5.72
CA HIS A 141 7.91 19.72 -5.16
C HIS A 141 8.41 19.28 -3.78
N ARG A 142 7.61 18.59 -2.96
CA ARG A 142 8.02 18.25 -1.58
C ARG A 142 9.07 17.16 -1.55
N LYS A 143 10.28 17.44 -1.05
CA LYS A 143 11.45 16.55 -1.13
C LYS A 143 11.37 15.36 -0.20
N SER A 144 10.81 15.53 1.00
CA SER A 144 10.64 14.45 1.96
C SER A 144 9.69 13.36 1.46
N LEU A 145 8.81 13.67 0.50
CA LEU A 145 7.83 12.72 -0.04
C LEU A 145 8.51 11.62 -0.87
N GLN A 146 8.51 10.41 -0.30
CA GLN A 146 9.11 9.22 -0.92
C GLN A 146 8.10 8.35 -1.65
N GLY A 147 6.82 8.47 -1.32
CA GLY A 147 5.80 7.66 -1.98
C GLY A 147 4.37 8.11 -1.70
N LEU A 148 3.49 7.65 -2.58
CA LEU A 148 2.05 7.89 -2.53
C LEU A 148 1.30 6.56 -2.43
N VAL A 149 0.52 6.39 -1.37
CA VAL A 149 -0.52 5.36 -1.28
C VAL A 149 -1.81 5.97 -1.82
N LEU A 150 -2.24 5.52 -3.00
CA LEU A 150 -3.44 6.01 -3.67
C LEU A 150 -4.61 5.04 -3.48
N LEU A 151 -5.60 5.46 -2.68
CA LEU A 151 -6.74 4.62 -2.31
C LEU A 151 -7.89 4.79 -3.31
N MET A 152 -8.32 3.67 -3.87
CA MET A 152 -9.47 3.59 -4.79
C MET A 152 -10.47 2.58 -4.25
N ASP A 153 -11.75 2.94 -4.17
CA ASP A 153 -12.81 1.97 -3.87
C ASP A 153 -12.84 0.93 -4.99
N ILE A 154 -12.68 -0.36 -4.66
CA ILE A 154 -12.60 -1.45 -5.64
C ILE A 154 -13.81 -1.51 -6.58
N ARG A 155 -14.95 -0.96 -6.19
CA ARG A 155 -16.17 -0.94 -7.01
C ARG A 155 -16.12 0.11 -8.11
N HIS A 156 -15.26 1.14 -7.95
CA HIS A 156 -15.14 2.28 -8.86
C HIS A 156 -13.68 2.76 -8.97
N PRO A 157 -12.74 1.93 -9.44
CA PRO A 157 -11.34 2.34 -9.59
C PRO A 157 -11.14 3.29 -10.77
N LEU A 158 -9.97 3.95 -10.81
CA LEU A 158 -9.48 4.76 -11.94
C LEU A 158 -10.46 5.84 -12.41
N GLN A 159 -11.06 6.55 -11.46
CA GLN A 159 -11.89 7.70 -11.75
C GLN A 159 -11.03 8.88 -12.20
N HIS A 160 -11.64 9.90 -12.80
CA HIS A 160 -10.91 11.04 -13.38
C HIS A 160 -9.83 11.63 -12.46
N PHE A 161 -10.15 11.91 -11.19
CA PHE A 161 -9.16 12.44 -10.24
C PHE A 161 -8.11 11.41 -9.81
N ASP A 162 -8.44 10.12 -9.80
CA ASP A 162 -7.44 9.08 -9.56
C ASP A 162 -6.40 9.09 -10.69
N MET A 163 -6.85 9.23 -11.94
CA MET A 163 -5.98 9.32 -13.12
C MET A 163 -5.07 10.54 -13.07
N MET A 164 -5.61 11.73 -12.74
CA MET A 164 -4.81 12.94 -12.58
C MET A 164 -3.72 12.78 -11.52
N MET A 165 -4.04 12.17 -10.38
CA MET A 165 -3.05 11.90 -9.32
C MET A 165 -1.94 10.96 -9.79
N LEU A 166 -2.28 9.94 -10.56
CA LEU A 166 -1.31 9.02 -11.15
C LEU A 166 -0.39 9.73 -12.16
N GLU A 167 -0.94 10.63 -12.97
CA GLU A 167 -0.17 11.43 -13.94
C GLU A 167 0.81 12.38 -13.25
N TRP A 168 0.38 13.09 -12.20
CA TRP A 168 1.25 13.95 -11.40
C TRP A 168 2.34 13.18 -10.67
N ALA A 169 2.01 12.00 -10.12
CA ALA A 169 3.02 11.16 -9.48
C ALA A 169 4.02 10.60 -10.50
N TYR A 170 3.54 10.25 -11.71
CA TYR A 170 4.38 9.76 -12.80
C TYR A 170 5.36 10.84 -13.29
N SER A 171 4.93 12.09 -13.44
CA SER A 171 5.79 13.17 -13.93
C SER A 171 6.98 13.46 -13.01
N ARG A 172 6.87 13.16 -11.71
CA ARG A 172 7.97 13.24 -10.74
C ARG A 172 8.78 11.94 -10.61
N HIS A 173 8.35 10.84 -11.22
CA HIS A 173 8.85 9.49 -10.90
C HIS A 173 8.65 9.12 -9.43
N LEU A 174 7.56 9.59 -8.82
CA LEU A 174 7.21 9.24 -7.45
C LEU A 174 6.80 7.77 -7.36
N PHE A 175 7.24 7.08 -6.31
CA PHE A 175 6.77 5.74 -6.04
C PHE A 175 5.26 5.77 -5.70
N VAL A 176 4.46 4.99 -6.42
CA VAL A 176 3.02 4.87 -6.14
C VAL A 176 2.66 3.43 -5.82
N HIS A 177 1.87 3.28 -4.76
CA HIS A 177 1.20 2.04 -4.40
C HIS A 177 -0.31 2.24 -4.38
N ILE A 178 -1.01 1.62 -5.33
CA ILE A 178 -2.46 1.72 -5.46
C ILE A 178 -3.10 0.69 -4.52
N LEU A 179 -4.03 1.17 -3.70
CA LEU A 179 -4.74 0.36 -2.73
C LEU A 179 -6.21 0.24 -3.16
N LEU A 180 -6.61 -0.93 -3.67
CA LEU A 180 -8.00 -1.24 -4.01
C LEU A 180 -8.76 -1.57 -2.71
N THR A 181 -9.33 -0.54 -2.09
CA THR A 181 -9.99 -0.62 -0.80
C THR A 181 -11.38 -1.24 -0.88
N LYS A 182 -11.90 -1.62 0.30
CA LYS A 182 -13.23 -2.25 0.45
C LYS A 182 -13.35 -3.54 -0.36
N ALA A 183 -12.25 -4.28 -0.48
CA ALA A 183 -12.23 -5.58 -1.15
C ALA A 183 -13.24 -6.57 -0.54
N ASP A 184 -13.64 -6.40 0.73
CA ASP A 184 -14.72 -7.15 1.39
C ASP A 184 -16.10 -7.00 0.72
N LYS A 185 -16.29 -5.98 -0.13
CA LYS A 185 -17.55 -5.77 -0.87
C LYS A 185 -17.67 -6.63 -2.11
N LEU A 186 -16.61 -7.34 -2.51
CA LEU A 186 -16.61 -8.24 -3.65
C LEU A 186 -16.13 -9.62 -3.21
N ASN A 187 -16.68 -10.67 -3.84
CA ASN A 187 -16.15 -12.01 -3.69
C ASN A 187 -14.75 -12.11 -4.30
N ARG A 188 -13.96 -13.11 -3.89
CA ARG A 188 -12.56 -13.30 -4.31
C ARG A 188 -12.36 -13.27 -5.84
N GLY A 189 -13.25 -13.93 -6.60
CA GLY A 189 -13.18 -13.95 -8.07
C GLY A 189 -13.34 -12.56 -8.69
N PRO A 190 -14.49 -11.87 -8.46
CA PRO A 190 -14.68 -10.49 -8.91
C PRO A 190 -13.59 -9.51 -8.45
N ALA A 191 -13.13 -9.60 -7.20
CA ALA A 191 -12.06 -8.74 -6.69
C ALA A 191 -10.74 -8.91 -7.48
N ASN A 192 -10.35 -10.17 -7.76
CA ASN A 192 -9.18 -10.46 -8.58
C ASN A 192 -9.34 -10.03 -10.04
N LYS A 193 -10.56 -10.11 -10.58
CA LYS A 193 -10.87 -9.60 -11.92
C LYS A 193 -10.61 -8.09 -11.99
N VAL A 194 -11.13 -7.31 -11.05
CA VAL A 194 -10.89 -5.87 -10.98
C VAL A 194 -9.40 -5.55 -10.83
N LEU A 195 -8.69 -6.26 -9.94
CA LEU A 195 -7.24 -6.08 -9.78
C LEU A 195 -6.49 -6.27 -11.12
N LEU A 196 -6.83 -7.31 -11.88
CA LEU A 196 -6.21 -7.59 -13.16
C LEU A 196 -6.56 -6.54 -14.22
N GLU A 197 -7.82 -6.09 -14.28
CA GLU A 197 -8.28 -5.05 -15.19
C GLU A 197 -7.53 -3.73 -14.96
N VAL A 198 -7.40 -3.32 -13.69
CA VAL A 198 -6.65 -2.11 -13.32
C VAL A 198 -5.16 -2.27 -13.68
N LYS A 199 -4.53 -3.42 -13.36
CA LYS A 199 -3.14 -3.70 -13.78
C LYS A 199 -2.95 -3.59 -15.29
N GLN A 200 -3.89 -4.11 -16.09
CA GLN A 200 -3.82 -4.03 -17.55
C GLN A 200 -3.97 -2.59 -18.04
N GLN A 201 -4.84 -1.79 -17.44
CA GLN A 201 -5.01 -0.38 -17.79
C GLN A 201 -3.76 0.44 -17.48
N LEU A 202 -3.17 0.27 -16.28
CA LEU A 202 -1.89 0.90 -15.91
C LEU A 202 -0.77 0.54 -16.90
N LYS A 203 -0.66 -0.74 -17.26
CA LYS A 203 0.32 -1.20 -18.26
C LYS A 203 0.12 -0.56 -19.64
N LYS A 204 -1.13 -0.42 -20.10
CA LYS A 204 -1.44 0.26 -21.39
C LYS A 204 -1.00 1.72 -21.37
N MET A 205 -1.08 2.35 -20.21
CA MET A 205 -0.65 3.74 -20.00
C MET A 205 0.85 3.88 -19.73
N LYS A 206 1.60 2.76 -19.70
CA LYS A 206 3.02 2.72 -19.33
C LYS A 206 3.30 3.27 -17.93
N LEU A 207 2.31 3.12 -17.03
CA LEU A 207 2.42 3.46 -15.62
C LEU A 207 2.83 2.19 -14.85
N ASP A 208 4.07 2.13 -14.41
CA ASP A 208 4.60 1.00 -13.63
C ASP A 208 4.40 1.24 -12.13
N PHE A 209 3.15 1.11 -11.69
CA PHE A 209 2.77 1.29 -10.29
C PHE A 209 2.36 -0.02 -9.64
N SER A 210 2.77 -0.19 -8.39
CA SER A 210 2.37 -1.34 -7.58
C SER A 210 0.91 -1.23 -7.16
N ILE A 211 0.22 -2.37 -7.00
CA ILE A 211 -1.20 -2.41 -6.67
C ILE A 211 -1.59 -3.68 -5.93
N GLN A 212 -2.43 -3.54 -4.90
CA GLN A 212 -2.93 -4.66 -4.10
C GLN A 212 -4.42 -4.50 -3.73
N LEU A 213 -5.03 -5.61 -3.29
CA LEU A 213 -6.37 -5.62 -2.68
C LEU A 213 -6.26 -5.28 -1.20
N PHE A 214 -7.25 -4.54 -0.67
CA PHE A 214 -7.23 -4.13 0.73
C PHE A 214 -8.61 -4.06 1.37
N SER A 215 -8.70 -4.49 2.63
CA SER A 215 -9.89 -4.30 3.45
C SER A 215 -9.49 -4.00 4.89
N SER A 216 -9.82 -2.79 5.36
CA SER A 216 -9.69 -2.43 6.77
C SER A 216 -10.57 -3.32 7.66
N LEU A 217 -11.73 -3.78 7.17
CA LEU A 217 -12.67 -4.60 7.93
C LEU A 217 -12.11 -6.00 8.16
N ASN A 218 -11.64 -6.63 7.07
CA ASN A 218 -11.12 -7.99 7.11
C ASN A 218 -9.62 -8.05 7.38
N LYS A 219 -8.97 -6.90 7.62
CA LYS A 219 -7.51 -6.77 7.80
C LYS A 219 -6.69 -7.34 6.64
N LEU A 220 -7.27 -7.35 5.44
CA LEU A 220 -6.64 -7.88 4.23
C LEU A 220 -5.60 -6.88 3.71
N GLY A 221 -4.37 -7.36 3.45
CA GLY A 221 -3.30 -6.59 2.81
C GLY A 221 -2.53 -5.65 3.73
N LEU A 222 -2.69 -5.75 5.06
CA LEU A 222 -1.99 -4.88 6.01
C LEU A 222 -0.47 -5.09 6.02
N GLU A 223 -0.02 -6.35 6.08
CA GLU A 223 1.40 -6.70 6.10
C GLU A 223 2.09 -6.34 4.78
N GLU A 224 1.42 -6.59 3.64
CA GLU A 224 1.91 -6.19 2.32
C GLU A 224 2.07 -4.67 2.22
N LEU A 225 1.04 -3.91 2.64
CA LEU A 225 1.10 -2.44 2.65
C LEU A 225 2.21 -1.94 3.59
N ALA A 226 2.32 -2.51 4.79
CA ALA A 226 3.33 -2.14 5.76
C ALA A 226 4.75 -2.35 5.21
N SER A 227 5.02 -3.51 4.62
CA SER A 227 6.31 -3.84 4.00
C SER A 227 6.65 -2.88 2.86
N VAL A 228 5.70 -2.60 1.96
CA VAL A 228 5.89 -1.66 0.85
C VAL A 228 6.22 -0.27 1.37
N MET A 229 5.54 0.19 2.42
CA MET A 229 5.76 1.50 3.02
C MET A 229 7.09 1.60 3.76
N ALA A 230 7.43 0.58 4.54
CA ALA A 230 8.65 0.52 5.33
C ALA A 230 9.91 0.69 4.47
N GLY A 231 9.96 0.03 3.30
CA GLY A 231 11.08 0.19 2.36
C GLY A 231 11.23 1.60 1.81
N ARG A 232 10.17 2.42 1.80
CA ARG A 232 10.20 3.82 1.32
C ARG A 232 10.40 4.83 2.45
N LEU A 233 10.06 4.45 3.68
CA LEU A 233 10.32 5.25 4.87
C LEU A 233 11.69 4.95 5.50
N HIS A 234 12.54 4.20 4.78
CA HIS A 234 13.90 3.87 5.23
C HIS A 234 13.92 3.08 6.55
N PHE A 235 12.92 2.24 6.77
CA PHE A 235 12.87 1.33 7.91
C PHE A 235 13.77 0.11 7.66
N THR A 236 14.68 -0.12 8.61
CA THR A 236 15.57 -1.27 8.67
C THR A 236 15.16 -2.16 9.84
N LEU A 237 15.37 -3.47 9.69
CA LEU A 237 15.34 -4.34 10.86
C LEU A 237 16.58 -4.02 11.69
N ASP A 238 16.41 -3.81 12.99
CA ASP A 238 17.52 -3.78 13.93
C ASP A 238 18.14 -5.19 13.92
N GLN A 239 19.14 -5.39 13.07
CA GLN A 239 20.07 -6.49 13.25
C GLN A 239 21.10 -5.96 14.24
N GLU A 240 21.05 -6.43 15.48
CA GLU A 240 22.27 -6.52 16.27
C GLU A 240 23.19 -7.47 15.51
N LEU A 241 23.92 -6.92 14.53
CA LEU A 241 25.09 -7.56 13.97
C LEU A 241 26.15 -7.44 15.06
N GLU A 242 26.11 -8.32 16.05
CA GLU A 242 27.30 -8.72 16.76
C GLU A 242 28.23 -9.36 15.73
N PHE A 243 29.00 -8.52 15.04
CA PHE A 243 30.19 -9.00 14.36
C PHE A 243 31.15 -9.41 15.45
N ASP A 244 31.27 -10.71 15.66
CA ASP A 244 32.40 -11.27 16.39
C ASP A 244 33.65 -11.01 15.54
N VAL A 245 34.25 -9.84 15.76
CA VAL A 245 35.51 -9.44 15.14
C VAL A 245 36.64 -10.40 15.49
N ASP A 246 36.53 -11.13 16.60
CA ASP A 246 37.49 -12.16 17.00
C ASP A 246 37.28 -13.49 16.25
N ALA A 247 36.13 -13.68 15.60
CA ALA A 247 35.85 -14.81 14.70
C ALA A 247 36.26 -14.56 13.24
N ILE A 248 36.71 -13.34 12.90
CA ILE A 248 37.32 -13.06 11.60
C ILE A 248 38.74 -13.63 11.65
N PRO A 249 39.07 -14.67 10.86
CA PRO A 249 40.43 -15.17 10.82
C PRO A 249 41.35 -14.03 10.41
N GLU A 250 42.38 -13.74 11.21
CA GLU A 250 43.46 -12.85 10.78
C GLU A 250 44.01 -13.39 9.47
N ALA A 251 44.10 -12.53 8.46
CA ALA A 251 44.72 -12.90 7.19
C ALA A 251 46.13 -13.42 7.48
N SER A 252 46.36 -14.70 7.23
CA SER A 252 47.71 -15.25 7.30
C SER A 252 48.52 -14.63 6.18
N ASN A 253 49.80 -14.32 6.46
CA ASN A 253 50.74 -13.81 5.47
C ASN A 253 51.01 -14.78 4.28
N GLU A 254 50.31 -15.92 4.22
CA GLU A 254 50.38 -16.89 3.12
C GLU A 254 49.45 -16.51 1.95
N ASP A 255 48.47 -15.61 2.15
CA ASP A 255 47.55 -15.17 1.08
C ASP A 255 48.09 -13.96 0.27
N ALA A 256 49.33 -13.53 0.53
CA ALA A 256 49.99 -12.41 -0.15
C ALA A 256 50.92 -12.84 -1.30
N GLU A 257 51.09 -14.15 -1.54
CA GLU A 257 51.92 -14.70 -2.62
C GLU A 257 51.15 -15.72 -3.47
N GLU A 258 50.13 -15.27 -4.21
CA GLU A 258 49.68 -15.90 -5.47
C GLU A 258 49.24 -14.84 -6.51
#